data_AF-U2ET36-F1
#
_entry.id   AF-U2ET36-F1
#
_cell.length_a   1.000
_cell.length_b   1.000
_cell.length_c   1.000
_cell.angle_alpha   90.00
_cell.angle_beta   90.00
_cell.angle_gamma   90.00
#
_symmetry.space_group_name_H-M   'P 1'
#
loop_
_entity.id
_entity.type
_entity.pdbx_description
1 polymer ?
#
loop_
_entity_poly.entity_id
_entity_poly.type
_entity_poly.pdbx_seq_one_letter_code
_entity_poly.pdbx_strand_id
1 'polypeptide(L)'
;MKSKPKTNICVIYYNKFDDSFVKSVPIENCTLNDIENVLLNVYPDEKHIQLDENGNEYLSGAYDITPEINKILFEKFGIKIDIENFSCQLEEEYE
;
A
#
# COMPACT_ATOMS: atom_id res chain seq x y z
N MET A 1 24.11 10.12 8.26
CA MET A 1 22.75 9.66 7.94
C MET A 1 22.87 8.20 7.53
N LYS A 2 22.11 7.30 8.16
CA LYS A 2 22.02 5.91 7.68
C LYS A 2 21.14 5.91 6.42
N SER A 3 21.49 5.10 5.42
CA SER A 3 20.67 4.96 4.21
C SER A 3 19.32 4.34 4.57
N LYS A 4 18.22 4.84 3.98
CA LYS A 4 16.92 4.18 4.05
C LYS A 4 17.05 2.72 3.56
N PRO A 5 16.54 1.72 4.31
CA PRO A 5 16.41 0.37 3.79
C PRO A 5 15.62 0.35 2.48
N LYS A 6 15.92 -0.60 1.58
CA LYS A 6 15.12 -0.75 0.37
C LYS A 6 13.75 -1.30 0.75
N THR A 7 12.71 -0.60 0.37
CA THR A 7 11.33 -0.95 0.65
C THR A 7 10.52 -0.98 -0.63
N ASN A 8 9.47 -1.79 -0.64
CA ASN A 8 8.50 -1.86 -1.73
C ASN A 8 7.11 -1.57 -1.18
N ILE A 9 6.29 -0.89 -1.97
CA ILE A 9 4.85 -0.85 -1.73
C ILE A 9 4.26 -2.13 -2.27
N CYS A 10 3.53 -2.84 -1.43
CA CYS A 10 2.94 -4.13 -1.74
C CYS A 10 1.42 -4.11 -1.54
N VAL A 11 0.73 -4.93 -2.34
CA VAL A 11 -0.63 -5.38 -2.04
C VAL A 11 -0.53 -6.71 -1.32
N ILE A 12 -0.96 -6.73 -0.07
CA ILE A 12 -1.04 -7.91 0.77
C ILE A 12 -2.42 -8.52 0.64
N TYR A 13 -2.47 -9.82 0.37
CA TYR A 13 -3.71 -10.59 0.23
C TYR A 13 -3.87 -11.49 1.45
N TYR A 14 -5.01 -11.35 2.12
CA TYR A 14 -5.45 -12.21 3.20
C TYR A 14 -6.71 -12.98 2.77
N ASN A 15 -6.86 -14.17 3.33
CA ASN A 15 -8.08 -14.95 3.19
C ASN A 15 -9.22 -14.26 3.96
N LYS A 16 -10.35 -14.02 3.29
CA LYS A 16 -11.50 -13.30 3.89
C LYS A 16 -12.17 -14.03 5.06
N PHE A 17 -11.97 -15.32 5.21
CA PHE A 17 -12.69 -16.13 6.19
C PHE A 17 -11.94 -16.31 7.51
N ASP A 18 -10.61 -16.33 7.46
CA ASP A 18 -9.75 -16.63 8.61
C ASP A 18 -8.57 -15.66 8.77
N ASP A 19 -8.52 -14.59 7.96
CA ASP A 19 -7.49 -13.56 7.93
C ASP A 19 -6.07 -14.10 7.75
N SER A 20 -5.92 -15.35 7.27
CA SER A 20 -4.60 -15.92 7.01
C SER A 20 -3.93 -15.22 5.82
N PHE A 21 -2.63 -14.94 5.96
CA PHE A 21 -1.82 -14.42 4.87
C PHE A 21 -1.80 -15.40 3.68
N VAL A 22 -2.05 -14.87 2.49
CA VAL A 22 -2.02 -15.64 1.24
C VAL A 22 -0.77 -15.31 0.44
N LYS A 23 -0.54 -14.03 0.14
CA LYS A 23 0.60 -13.56 -0.64
C LYS A 23 0.78 -12.04 -0.50
N SER A 24 2.00 -11.59 -0.78
CA SER A 24 2.34 -10.19 -1.02
C SER A 24 2.71 -10.01 -2.50
N VAL A 25 2.25 -8.93 -3.12
CA VAL A 25 2.56 -8.58 -4.51
C VAL A 25 3.06 -7.14 -4.57
N PRO A 26 4.32 -6.89 -4.95
CA PRO A 26 4.84 -5.54 -5.07
C PRO A 26 4.16 -4.79 -6.23
N ILE A 27 3.94 -3.49 -6.04
CA ILE A 27 3.45 -2.59 -7.07
C ILE A 27 4.66 -2.05 -7.83
N GLU A 28 4.90 -2.57 -9.03
CA GLU A 28 6.03 -2.12 -9.85
C GLU A 28 5.90 -0.65 -10.26
N ASN A 29 7.04 0.05 -10.33
CA ASN A 29 7.13 1.47 -10.71
C ASN A 29 6.28 2.41 -9.83
N CYS A 30 6.05 2.05 -8.57
CA CYS A 30 5.31 2.85 -7.61
C CYS A 30 6.24 3.56 -6.64
N THR A 31 6.01 4.85 -6.41
CA THR A 31 6.68 5.61 -5.35
C THR A 31 5.75 5.83 -4.16
N LEU A 32 6.33 6.13 -3.01
CA LEU A 32 5.58 6.46 -1.79
C LEU A 32 4.64 7.66 -2.01
N ASN A 33 5.08 8.67 -2.75
CA ASN A 33 4.27 9.83 -3.12
C ASN A 33 3.11 9.46 -4.06
N ASP A 34 3.28 8.48 -4.94
CA ASP A 34 2.17 8.01 -5.77
C ASP A 34 1.05 7.41 -4.91
N ILE A 35 1.43 6.61 -3.92
CA ILE A 35 0.49 6.05 -2.94
C ILE A 35 -0.18 7.10 -2.10
N GLU A 36 0.58 8.06 -1.55
CA GLU A 36 0.01 9.16 -0.78
C GLU A 36 -1.07 9.89 -1.59
N ASN A 37 -0.82 10.16 -2.88
CA ASN A 37 -1.82 10.78 -3.75
C ASN A 37 -3.05 9.89 -3.98
N VAL A 38 -2.91 8.56 -4.03
CA VAL A 38 -4.06 7.65 -4.08
C VAL A 38 -4.88 7.76 -2.79
N LEU A 39 -4.20 7.70 -1.65
CA LEU A 39 -4.84 7.71 -0.33
C LEU A 39 -5.51 9.04 -0.03
N LEU A 40 -4.90 10.18 -0.38
CA LEU A 40 -5.50 11.51 -0.22
C LEU A 40 -6.79 11.72 -1.03
N ASN A 41 -7.02 10.95 -2.11
CA ASN A 41 -8.30 11.01 -2.81
C ASN A 41 -9.45 10.37 -2.00
N VAL A 42 -9.12 9.45 -1.10
CA VAL A 42 -10.09 8.66 -0.32
C VAL A 42 -10.17 9.13 1.13
N TYR A 43 -9.04 9.52 1.71
CA TYR A 43 -8.85 9.94 3.09
C TYR A 43 -8.10 11.30 3.15
N PRO A 44 -8.69 12.39 2.61
CA PRO A 44 -7.98 13.66 2.40
C PRO A 44 -7.47 14.35 3.66
N ASP A 45 -8.05 14.05 4.81
CA ASP A 45 -7.72 14.68 6.09
C ASP A 45 -6.68 13.89 6.91
N GLU A 46 -6.24 12.73 6.41
CA GLU A 46 -5.30 11.85 7.10
C GLU A 46 -3.84 12.10 6.69
N LYS A 47 -2.92 11.83 7.62
CA LYS A 47 -1.48 11.88 7.34
C LYS A 47 -1.00 10.48 6.99
N HIS A 48 -0.71 10.26 5.71
CA HIS A 48 -0.33 8.95 5.19
C HIS A 48 1.17 8.65 5.27
N ILE A 49 2.01 9.67 5.30
CA ILE A 49 3.47 9.52 5.34
C ILE A 49 4.01 9.95 6.70
N GLN A 50 4.83 9.10 7.32
CA GLN A 50 5.54 9.37 8.57
C GLN A 50 7.05 9.40 8.37
N LEU A 51 7.77 9.96 9.36
CA LEU A 51 9.23 9.97 9.39
C LEU A 51 9.72 9.04 10.49
N ASP A 52 10.72 8.21 10.17
CA ASP A 52 11.40 7.37 11.15
C ASP A 52 12.37 8.19 12.03
N GLU A 53 13.02 7.54 12.99
CA GLU A 53 14.04 8.16 13.86
C GLU A 53 15.24 8.78 13.11
N ASN A 54 15.45 8.38 11.85
CA ASN A 54 16.52 8.86 10.99
C ASN A 54 16.05 9.92 9.99
N GLY A 55 14.75 10.27 9.99
CA GLY A 55 14.15 11.22 9.06
C GLY A 55 13.81 10.62 7.69
N ASN A 56 13.73 9.30 7.55
CA ASN A 56 13.28 8.66 6.31
C ASN A 56 11.75 8.57 6.30
N GLU A 57 11.15 8.90 5.15
CA GLU A 57 9.71 8.77 4.91
C GLU A 57 9.29 7.31 4.76
N TYR A 58 8.13 6.96 5.31
CA TYR A 58 7.49 5.65 5.14
C TYR A 58 5.96 5.76 5.20
N LEU A 59 5.28 4.75 4.65
CA LEU A 59 3.83 4.64 4.66
C LEU A 59 3.34 4.36 6.08
N SER A 60 2.41 5.18 6.56
CA SER A 60 1.85 5.12 7.88
C SER A 60 0.83 3.98 7.99
N GLY A 61 1.32 2.77 8.28
CA GLY A 61 0.49 1.59 8.55
C GLY A 61 -0.05 0.90 7.29
N ALA A 62 -1.09 0.11 7.48
CA ALA A 62 -1.76 -0.66 6.44
C ALA A 62 -3.08 0.01 6.05
N TYR A 63 -3.40 0.00 4.75
CA TYR A 63 -4.64 0.57 4.23
C TYR A 63 -5.47 -0.50 3.53
N ASP A 64 -6.72 -0.67 3.95
CA ASP A 64 -7.64 -1.56 3.24
C ASP A 64 -7.85 -1.09 1.80
N ILE A 65 -7.77 -2.02 0.86
CA ILE A 65 -8.01 -1.74 -0.56
C ILE A 65 -9.51 -1.73 -0.80
N THR A 66 -10.09 -0.54 -0.72
CA THR A 66 -11.49 -0.28 -1.06
C THR A 66 -11.71 -0.41 -2.59
N PRO A 67 -12.97 -0.53 -3.06
CA PRO A 67 -13.26 -0.48 -4.49
C PRO A 67 -12.72 0.76 -5.21
N GLU A 68 -12.70 1.91 -4.52
CA GLU A 68 -12.16 3.16 -5.06
C GLU A 68 -10.63 3.12 -5.20
N ILE A 69 -9.93 2.67 -4.16
CA ILE A 69 -8.47 2.48 -4.22
C ILE A 69 -8.11 1.47 -5.31
N ASN A 70 -8.81 0.33 -5.37
CA ASN A 70 -8.58 -0.69 -6.39
C ASN A 70 -8.71 -0.12 -7.82
N LYS A 71 -9.75 0.69 -8.06
CA LYS A 71 -9.94 1.36 -9.35
C LYS A 71 -8.76 2.27 -9.70
N ILE A 72 -8.32 3.12 -8.77
CA ILE A 72 -7.21 4.05 -9.00
C ILE A 72 -5.90 3.29 -9.24
N LEU A 73 -5.63 2.23 -8.48
CA LEU A 73 -4.45 1.39 -8.65
C LEU A 73 -4.46 0.68 -10.01
N PHE A 74 -5.62 0.21 -10.46
CA PHE A 74 -5.76 -0.35 -11.81
C PHE A 74 -5.50 0.70 -12.90
N GLU A 75 -6.06 1.90 -12.77
CA GLU A 75 -5.89 2.97 -13.75
C GLU A 75 -4.44 3.48 -13.83
N LYS A 76 -3.74 3.60 -12.69
CA LYS A 76 -2.37 4.11 -12.63
C LYS A 76 -1.31 3.06 -12.92
N PHE A 77 -1.47 1.85 -12.38
CA PHE A 77 -0.42 0.82 -12.38
C PHE A 77 -0.80 -0.44 -13.15
N GLY A 78 -2.04 -0.53 -13.66
CA GLY A 78 -2.50 -1.71 -14.39
C GLY A 78 -2.71 -2.94 -13.51
N ILE A 79 -2.70 -2.79 -12.18
CA ILE A 79 -2.81 -3.92 -11.25
C ILE A 79 -4.28 -4.27 -11.05
N LYS A 80 -4.61 -5.54 -11.28
CA LYS A 80 -5.95 -6.08 -11.02
C LYS A 80 -5.95 -6.78 -9.67
N ILE A 81 -6.60 -6.18 -8.67
CA ILE A 81 -6.69 -6.73 -7.32
C ILE A 81 -8.06 -7.37 -7.14
N ASP A 82 -8.06 -8.63 -6.71
CA ASP A 82 -9.28 -9.41 -6.47
C ASP A 82 -9.82 -9.17 -5.05
N ILE A 83 -10.39 -7.98 -4.86
CA ILE A 83 -11.03 -7.59 -3.59
C ILE A 83 -12.35 -8.32 -3.34
N GLU A 84 -12.86 -9.10 -4.30
CA GLU A 84 -14.10 -9.87 -4.14
C GLU A 84 -13.83 -11.16 -3.37
N ASN A 85 -12.70 -11.82 -3.66
CA ASN A 85 -12.33 -13.10 -3.03
C ASN A 85 -11.33 -12.94 -1.88
N PHE A 86 -10.61 -11.82 -1.79
CA PHE A 86 -9.57 -11.60 -0.77
C PHE A 86 -9.78 -10.30 0.02
N SER A 87 -9.35 -10.30 1.29
CA SER A 87 -9.16 -9.06 2.07
C SER A 87 -7.79 -8.53 1.69
N CYS A 88 -7.74 -7.36 1.05
CA CYS A 88 -6.50 -6.82 0.50
C CYS A 88 -6.09 -5.54 1.22
N GLN A 89 -4.80 -5.41 1.50
CA GLN A 89 -4.22 -4.23 2.15
C GLN A 89 -3.04 -3.70 1.35
N LEU A 90 -2.80 -2.39 1.44
CA LEU A 90 -1.63 -1.71 0.92
C LEU A 90 -0.67 -1.45 2.08
N GLU A 91 0.56 -1.95 1.95
CA GLU A 91 1.60 -1.87 2.99
C GLU A 91 2.98 -1.56 2.38
N GLU A 92 3.87 -0.96 3.16
CA GLU A 92 5.30 -0.87 2.81
C GLU A 92 6.05 -2.04 3.46
N GLU A 93 6.63 -2.92 2.64
CA GLU A 93 7.44 -4.05 3.08
C GLU A 93 8.93 -3.78 2.89
N TYR A 94 9.75 -4.24 3.84
CA TYR A 94 11.21 -4.23 3.73
C TYR A 94 11.70 -5.40 2.87
N GLU A 95 12.70 -5.16 2.01
CA GLU A 95 13.40 -6.24 1.28
C GLU A 95 14.34 -7.07 2.16
#